data_AF-A0A6I1KM20-F1
#
_entry.id   AF-A0A6I1KM20-F1
#
_cell.length_a   1.000
_cell.length_b   1.000
_cell.length_c   1.000
_cell.angle_alpha   90.00
_cell.angle_beta   90.00
_cell.angle_gamma   90.00
#
_symmetry.space_group_name_H-M   'P 1'
#
loop_
_entity.id
_entity.type
_entity.pdbx_description
1 polymer ?
#
loop_
_entity_poly.entity_id
_entity_poly.type
_entity_poly.pdbx_seq_one_letter_code
_entity_poly.pdbx_strand_id
1 'polypeptide(L)' 'MSTKEATQLDKALAKICELCPVCLHARHHQKGLVYDFVKNVEKDICPFCKAYERLHGKKAHERRG' A
#
# COMPACT_ATOMS: atom_id res chain seq x y z
N MET A 1 4.21 -12.25 -19.48
CA MET A 1 4.66 -11.04 -18.75
C MET A 1 5.09 -11.50 -17.37
N SER A 2 6.34 -11.23 -16.98
CA SER A 2 7.00 -11.81 -15.80
C SER A 2 6.30 -11.40 -14.51
N THR A 3 5.42 -12.26 -14.01
CA THR A 3 4.92 -12.26 -12.63
C THR A 3 6.11 -12.41 -11.71
N LYS A 4 6.63 -11.30 -11.18
CA LYS A 4 7.59 -11.37 -10.08
C LYS A 4 6.81 -11.94 -8.90
N GLU A 5 6.98 -13.23 -8.65
CA GLU A 5 6.41 -13.89 -7.48
C GLU A 5 6.77 -13.06 -6.25
N ALA A 6 5.75 -12.57 -5.53
CA ALA A 6 5.95 -11.75 -4.36
C ALA A 6 6.83 -12.52 -3.37
N THR A 7 8.00 -11.96 -3.06
CA THR A 7 8.99 -12.63 -2.22
C THR A 7 8.51 -12.72 -0.77
N GLN A 8 9.15 -13.55 0.05
CA GLN A 8 8.92 -13.59 1.50
C GLN A 8 9.03 -12.18 2.13
N LEU A 9 9.95 -11.35 1.61
CA LEU A 9 10.10 -9.96 2.02
C LEU A 9 8.90 -9.12 1.59
N ASP A 10 8.43 -9.19 0.35
CA ASP A 10 7.23 -8.46 -0.10
C ASP A 10 6.01 -8.80 0.78
N LYS A 11 5.86 -10.07 1.18
CA LYS A 11 4.80 -10.49 2.11
C LYS A 11 4.92 -9.85 3.49
N ALA A 12 6.12 -9.80 4.05
CA ALA A 12 6.37 -9.15 5.34
C ALA A 12 6.12 -7.63 5.26
N LEU A 13 6.63 -6.97 4.23
CA LEU A 13 6.42 -5.53 4.00
C LEU A 13 4.94 -5.19 3.76
N ALA A 14 4.22 -6.02 3.01
CA ALA A 14 2.79 -5.83 2.78
C ALA A 14 2.00 -5.91 4.10
N LYS A 15 2.32 -6.87 4.99
CA LYS A 15 1.72 -6.94 6.33
C LYS A 15 2.01 -5.69 7.17
N ILE A 16 3.22 -5.13 7.07
CA ILE A 16 3.54 -3.86 7.73
C ILE A 16 2.69 -2.72 7.12
N CYS A 17 2.51 -2.71 5.81
CA CYS A 17 1.65 -1.73 5.14
C CYS A 17 0.20 -1.79 5.63
N GLU A 18 -0.31 -2.99 5.94
CA GLU A 18 -1.65 -3.18 6.52
C GLU A 18 -1.77 -2.63 7.95
N LEU A 19 -0.66 -2.57 8.69
CA LEU A 19 -0.60 -2.03 10.05
C LEU A 19 -0.15 -0.56 10.08
N CYS A 20 0.22 0.02 8.93
CA CYS A 20 0.68 1.41 8.87
C CYS A 20 -0.49 2.35 9.18
N PRO A 21 -0.42 3.16 10.26
CA PRO A 21 -1.54 4.01 10.68
C PRO A 21 -1.92 5.04 9.61
N VAL A 22 -0.94 5.53 8.84
CA VAL A 22 -1.17 6.48 7.74
C VAL A 22 -1.96 5.82 6.61
N CYS A 23 -1.55 4.62 6.17
CA CYS A 23 -2.24 3.88 5.11
C CYS A 23 -3.62 3.39 5.57
N LEU A 24 -3.75 2.96 6.82
CA LEU A 24 -5.03 2.61 7.46
C LEU A 24 -5.99 3.79 7.49
N HIS A 25 -5.49 4.96 7.92
CA HIS A 25 -6.29 6.17 7.97
C HIS A 25 -6.71 6.62 6.56
N ALA A 26 -5.78 6.63 5.60
CA ALA A 26 -6.08 6.93 4.20
C ALA A 26 -7.11 5.95 3.61
N ARG A 27 -6.99 4.66 3.89
CA ARG A 27 -7.93 3.61 3.45
C ARG A 27 -9.32 3.78 4.08
N HIS A 28 -9.38 4.11 5.36
CA HIS A 28 -10.64 4.25 6.09
C HIS A 28 -11.39 5.53 5.70
N HIS A 29 -10.69 6.66 5.63
CA HIS A 29 -11.31 7.96 5.37
C HIS A 29 -11.51 8.22 3.87
N GLN A 30 -10.61 7.74 3.00
CA GLN A 30 -10.64 7.94 1.52
C GLN A 30 -10.80 9.40 1.07
N LYS A 31 -10.66 10.36 1.98
CA LYS A 31 -10.83 11.79 1.74
C LYS A 31 -9.98 12.56 2.74
N GLY A 32 -9.44 13.69 2.29
CA GLY A 32 -8.66 14.62 3.12
C GLY A 32 -7.16 14.56 2.88
N LEU A 33 -6.44 15.45 3.56
CA LEU A 33 -5.01 15.70 3.36
C LEU A 33 -4.13 14.45 3.49
N VAL A 34 -4.46 13.53 4.41
CA VAL A 34 -3.71 12.27 4.59
C VAL A 34 -3.88 11.34 3.39
N TYR A 35 -5.09 11.29 2.81
CA TYR A 35 -5.36 10.50 1.61
C TYR A 35 -4.59 11.04 0.41
N ASP A 36 -4.59 12.36 0.20
CA ASP A 36 -3.82 13.00 -0.88
C ASP A 36 -2.30 12.83 -0.68
N PHE A 37 -1.82 12.91 0.56
CA PHE A 37 -0.42 12.65 0.88
C PHE A 37 -0.02 11.22 0.50
N VAL A 38 -0.78 10.22 0.95
CA VAL A 38 -0.52 8.81 0.64
C VAL A 38 -0.60 8.56 -0.87
N LYS A 39 -1.64 9.10 -1.53
CA LYS A 39 -1.82 9.03 -3.00
C LYS A 39 -0.61 9.52 -3.78
N ASN A 40 0.07 10.57 -3.29
CA ASN A 40 1.28 11.13 -3.90
C ASN A 40 2.57 10.38 -3.54
N VAL A 41 2.59 9.61 -2.43
CA VAL A 41 3.78 8.94 -1.87
C VAL A 41 3.92 7.46 -2.30
N GLU A 42 2.82 6.83 -2.73
CA GLU A 42 2.62 5.37 -2.64
C GLU A 42 3.44 4.44 -3.53
N LYS A 43 4.19 4.93 -4.52
CA LYS A 43 4.91 4.04 -5.45
C LYS A 43 6.41 4.24 -5.51
N ASP A 44 6.84 5.49 -5.45
CA ASP A 44 8.25 5.82 -5.55
C ASP A 44 8.91 6.00 -4.17
N ILE A 45 8.14 6.44 -3.17
CA ILE A 45 8.70 6.84 -1.87
C ILE A 45 8.52 5.73 -0.83
N CYS A 46 7.35 5.07 -0.78
CA CYS A 46 7.08 4.06 0.25
C CYS A 46 7.33 2.62 -0.26
N PRO A 47 8.35 1.91 0.25
CA PRO A 47 8.61 0.52 -0.14
C PRO A 47 7.50 -0.44 0.31
N PHE A 48 6.80 -0.12 1.41
CA PHE A 48 5.70 -0.95 1.93
C PHE A 48 4.47 -0.92 1.01
N CYS A 49 4.09 0.27 0.53
CA CYS A 49 2.97 0.41 -0.42
C CYS A 49 3.26 -0.30 -1.74
N LYS A 50 4.52 -0.25 -2.21
CA LYS A 50 4.98 -0.97 -3.40
C LYS A 50 4.92 -2.48 -3.23
N ALA A 51 5.33 -3.00 -2.08
CA ALA A 51 5.22 -4.41 -1.74
C ALA A 51 3.75 -4.85 -1.65
N TYR A 52 2.90 -4.04 -1.01
CA TYR A 52 1.47 -4.28 -0.90
C TYR A 52 0.80 -4.36 -2.29
N GLU A 53 1.12 -3.43 -3.19
CA GLU A 53 0.57 -3.45 -4.55
C GLU A 53 1.04 -4.68 -5.34
N ARG A 54 2.30 -5.09 -5.20
CA ARG A 54 2.80 -6.31 -5.85
C ARG A 54 2.12 -7.57 -5.33
N LEU A 55 1.81 -7.62 -4.03
CA LEU A 55 1.20 -8.79 -3.41
C LEU A 55 -0.31 -8.86 -3.67
N HIS A 56 -1.02 -7.74 -3.55
CA HIS A 56 -2.49 -7.69 -3.61
C HIS A 56 -3.02 -7.23 -4.98
N GLY A 57 -2.18 -6.68 -5.85
CA GLY A 57 -2.59 -6.08 -7.13
C GLY A 57 -3.42 -4.81 -6.98
N LYS A 58 -3.49 -4.23 -5.78
CA LYS A 58 -4.29 -3.05 -5.42
C LYS A 58 -3.45 -2.05 -4.63
N LYS A 59 -3.78 -0.76 -4.72
CA LYS A 59 -3.10 0.29 -3.96
C LYS A 59 -3.36 0.17 -2.46
N ALA A 60 -2.43 0.67 -1.65
CA ALA A 60 -2.55 0.63 -0.20
C ALA A 60 -3.66 1.56 0.34
N HIS A 61 -3.94 2.67 -0.34
CA HIS A 61 -5.05 3.60 -0.01
C HIS A 61 -6.42 3.17 -0.53
N GLU A 62 -6.50 2.21 -1.46
CA GLU A 62 -7.77 1.80 -2.04
C GLU A 62 -8.66 1.10 -1.00
N ARG A 63 -9.95 1.41 -1.00
CA ARG A 63 -10.92 0.73 -0.14
C ARG A 63 -10.88 -0.77 -0.44
N ARG A 64 -10.76 -1.60 0.59
CA ARG A 64 -11.20 -2.99 0.48
C ARG A 64 -12.73 -2.93 0.38
N GLY A 65 -13.25 -3.08 -0.84
CA GLY A 65 -14.66 -3.34 -1.09
C GLY A 65 -15.05 -4.68 -0.51
#